data_AF-A0A2T6GAT2-F1
#
_entry.id   AF-A0A2T6GAT2-F1
#
_cell.length_a   1.000
_cell.length_b   1.000
_cell.length_c   1.000
_cell.angle_alpha   90.00
_cell.angle_beta   90.00
_cell.angle_gamma   90.00
#
_symmetry.space_group_name_H-M   'P 1'
#
loop_
_entity.id
_entity.type
_entity.pdbx_description
1 polymer ?
#
loop_
_entity_poly.entity_id
_entity_poly.type
_entity_poly.pdbx_seq_one_letter_code
_entity_poly.pdbx_strand_id
1 'polypeptide(L)' 'MRKTTTYSSEVRERAVRMVQEHLNDYPSEWAAIEAIAPKIGCASQTLHGWIRRQQTDA' A
#
# COMPACT_ATOMS: atom_id res chain seq x y z
N MET A 1 16.09 22.05 1.64
CA MET A 1 14.95 21.16 1.98
C MET A 1 14.84 20.12 0.88
N ARG A 2 15.12 18.84 1.15
CA ARG A 2 14.97 17.78 0.14
C ARG A 2 13.47 17.56 -0.04
N LYS A 3 12.90 18.05 -1.13
CA LYS A 3 11.57 17.62 -1.57
C LYS A 3 11.71 16.18 -2.01
N THR A 4 11.64 15.25 -1.07
CA THR A 4 11.45 13.85 -1.42
C THR A 4 10.09 13.81 -2.12
N THR A 5 10.10 13.56 -3.43
CA THR A 5 8.91 13.31 -4.26
C THR A 5 8.30 11.97 -3.83
N THR A 6 7.91 11.93 -2.56
CA THR A 6 7.33 10.78 -1.88
C THR A 6 5.84 10.91 -2.04
N TYR A 7 5.17 9.80 -2.34
CA TYR A 7 3.72 9.73 -2.28
C TYR A 7 3.22 10.35 -0.98
N SER A 8 2.15 11.14 -1.06
CA SER A 8 1.54 11.77 0.11
C SER A 8 1.19 10.71 1.15
N SER A 9 1.33 11.04 2.45
CA SER A 9 0.94 10.16 3.55
C SER A 9 -0.51 9.68 3.38
N GLU A 10 -1.40 10.57 2.92
CA GLU A 10 -2.80 10.24 2.64
C GLU A 10 -2.95 9.12 1.59
N VAL A 11 -2.15 9.15 0.52
CA VAL A 11 -2.18 8.11 -0.53
C VAL A 11 -1.67 6.78 0.03
N ARG A 12 -0.61 6.83 0.84
CA ARG A 12 -0.05 5.65 1.47
C ARG A 12 -1.02 5.00 2.45
N GLU A 13 -1.61 5.79 3.35
CA GLU A 13 -2.58 5.30 4.33
C GLU A 13 -3.85 4.76 3.66
N ARG A 14 -4.35 5.46 2.64
CA ARG A 14 -5.47 4.99 1.84
C ARG A 14 -5.17 3.65 1.18
N ALA A 15 -3.99 3.50 0.59
CA ALA A 15 -3.62 2.28 -0.10
C ALA A 15 -3.46 1.10 0.86
N VAL A 16 -2.82 1.30 2.02
CA VAL A 16 -2.70 0.21 3.01
C VAL A 16 -4.06 -0.16 3.61
N ARG A 17 -4.89 0.83 3.97
CA ARG A 17 -6.25 0.57 4.47
C ARG A 17 -7.06 -0.24 3.46
N MET A 18 -7.02 0.14 2.18
CA MET A 18 -7.72 -0.59 1.13
C MET A 18 -7.23 -2.03 1.00
N VAL A 19 -5.93 -2.29 1.16
CA VAL A 19 -5.39 -3.67 1.15
C VAL A 19 -5.87 -4.45 2.36
N GLN A 20 -5.90 -3.85 3.55
CA GLN A 20 -6.40 -4.50 4.77
C GLN A 20 -7.90 -4.82 4.70
N GLU A 21 -8.70 -3.91 4.14
CA GLU A 21 -10.15 -4.13 3.97
C GLU A 21 -10.43 -5.27 2.99
N HIS A 22 -9.70 -5.33 1.87
CA HIS A 22 -9.87 -6.37 0.87
C HIS A 22 -9.04 -7.63 1.12
N LEU A 23 -8.16 -7.65 2.12
CA LEU A 23 -7.25 -8.77 2.39
C LEU A 23 -8.01 -10.09 2.62
N ASN A 24 -9.23 -10.02 3.18
CA ASN A 24 -10.10 -11.18 3.39
C ASN A 24 -10.81 -11.66 2.10
N ASP A 25 -10.91 -10.81 1.07
CA ASP A 25 -11.52 -11.18 -0.22
C ASP A 25 -10.52 -11.89 -1.16
N TYR A 26 -9.22 -11.82 -0.86
CA TYR A 26 -8.15 -12.39 -1.68
C TYR A 26 -7.45 -13.54 -0.95
N PRO A 27 -6.93 -14.55 -1.68
CA PRO A 27 -6.26 -15.70 -1.07
C PRO A 27 -4.91 -15.36 -0.41
N SER A 28 -4.34 -14.19 -0.72
CA SER A 28 -3.05 -13.73 -0.22
C SER A 28 -3.00 -12.20 -0.17
N GLU A 29 -2.19 -11.65 0.75
CA GLU A 29 -1.88 -10.21 0.80
C GLU A 29 -1.37 -9.72 -0.55
N TRP A 30 -0.47 -10.48 -1.20
CA TRP A 30 0.07 -10.13 -2.50
C TRP A 30 -0.99 -10.01 -3.60
N ALA A 31 -2.02 -10.87 -3.59
CA ALA A 31 -3.11 -10.81 -4.55
C ALA A 31 -3.97 -9.55 -4.34
N ALA A 32 -4.22 -9.15 -3.09
CA ALA A 32 -4.89 -7.89 -2.78
C ALA A 32 -4.04 -6.68 -3.21
N ILE A 33 -2.73 -6.71 -2.97
CA ILE A 33 -1.79 -5.66 -3.38
C ILE A 33 -1.78 -5.50 -4.91
N GLU A 34 -1.68 -6.58 -5.68
CA GLU A 34 -1.68 -6.52 -7.15
C GLU A 34 -2.99 -5.96 -7.70
N ALA A 35 -4.12 -6.25 -7.06
CA ALA A 35 -5.42 -5.71 -7.44
C ALA A 35 -5.58 -4.21 -7.08
N ILE A 36 -4.89 -3.72 -6.04
CA ILE A 36 -5.04 -2.35 -5.52
C ILE A 36 -3.98 -1.39 -6.06
N ALA A 37 -2.76 -1.85 -6.31
CA ALA A 37 -1.67 -1.08 -6.89
C ALA A 37 -2.08 -0.24 -8.13
N PRO A 38 -2.76 -0.81 -9.16
CA PRO A 38 -3.22 -0.03 -10.31
C PRO A 38 -4.33 0.98 -9.97
N LYS A 39 -5.13 0.77 -8.91
CA LYS A 39 -6.18 1.72 -8.48
C LYS A 39 -5.60 2.99 -7.86
N ILE A 40 -4.43 2.87 -7.24
CA ILE A 40 -3.69 3.99 -6.62
C ILE A 40 -2.72 4.63 -7.62
N GLY A 41 -2.37 3.92 -8.69
CA GLY A 41 -1.33 4.34 -9.64
C GLY A 41 0.08 4.16 -9.09
N CYS A 42 0.28 3.18 -8.21
CA CYS A 42 1.59 2.85 -7.66
C CYS A 42 1.99 1.41 -8.05
N ALA A 43 3.28 1.09 -7.94
CA ALA A 43 3.75 -0.27 -8.16
C ALA A 43 3.41 -1.17 -6.97
N SER A 44 3.06 -2.43 -7.22
CA SER A 44 2.75 -3.43 -6.18
C SER A 44 3.87 -3.57 -5.15
N GLN A 45 5.13 -3.50 -5.60
CA GLN A 45 6.31 -3.51 -4.72
C GLN A 45 6.35 -2.30 -3.77
N THR A 46 5.94 -1.13 -4.24
CA THR A 46 5.86 0.09 -3.42
C THR A 46 4.79 -0.06 -2.34
N LEU A 47 3.62 -0.56 -2.71
CA LEU A 47 2.51 -0.81 -1.79
C LEU A 47 2.85 -1.87 -0.74
N HIS A 48 3.51 -2.96 -1.13
CA HIS A 48 4.02 -3.97 -0.21
C HIS A 48 5.03 -3.38 0.79
N GLY A 49 5.94 -2.51 0.33
CA GLY A 49 6.87 -1.79 1.20
C GLY A 49 6.15 -0.88 2.22
N TRP A 50 5.02 -0.29 1.84
CA TRP A 50 4.22 0.54 2.75
C TRP A 50 3.55 -0.28 3.85
N ILE A 51 2.96 -1.43 3.49
CA ILE A 51 2.32 -2.36 4.43
C ILE A 51 3.34 -2.89 5.43
N ARG A 52 4.49 -3.38 4.94
CA ARG A 52 5.57 -3.89 5.80
C ARG A 52 6.07 -2.82 6.78
N ARG A 53 6.21 -1.59 6.32
CA ARG A 53 6.67 -0.49 7.17
C ARG A 53 5.59 -0.01 8.14
N GLN A 54 4.30 -0.14 7.82
CA GLN A 54 3.24 0.07 8.81
C GLN A 54 3.26 -0.99 9.91
N GLN A 55 3.56 -2.25 9.58
CA GLN A 55 3.72 -3.31 10.59
C GLN A 55 4.94 -3.11 11.50
N THR A 56 5.97 -2.41 11.04
CA THR A 56 7.20 -2.14 11.83
C THR A 56 7.13 -0.85 12.65
N ASP A 57 6.28 0.11 12.26
CA ASP A 57 6.12 1.41 12.93
C ASP A 57 5.03 1.39 14.03
N ALA A 58 4.20 0.33 14.06
CA ALA A 58 3.21 0.05 15.10
C ALA A 58 3.85 -0.69 16.29
#